data_AF-A0A7K4H726-F1
#
_entry.id   AF-A0A7K4H726-F1
#
_cell.length_a   1.000
_cell.length_b   1.000
_cell.length_c   1.000
_cell.angle_alpha   90.00
_cell.angle_beta   90.00
_cell.angle_gamma   90.00
#
_symmetry.space_group_name_H-M   'P 1'
#
loop_
_entity.id
_entity.type
_entity.pdbx_description
1 polymer ?
#
loop_
_entity_poly.entity_id
_entity_poly.type
_entity_poly.pdbx_seq_one_letter_code
_entity_poly.pdbx_strand_id
1 'polypeptide(L)'
;MISITNSPSERTLKLKQDLLSSKYELCIERMRYFTEIYKKFPNDPEIIKRAKAVAHTLENMTIFIRDDELLVGNETSKNLGEKINLDLYSYDGTLDNRSTIKKYEKRKLQPFFMEEKEINELLDIFPFWKGKALYSDIISQKIYDEKLIKGLDRIGPAAPNIAIVNGTNEGHICVGYEKLLKLGYAGIIKEAESYQSKIKTNDIEYKAKFNFYEAVKICYNAAIQFSYRYSDLAYKMALNEKNEQRKKELENIGAMMEKFTKETASSFYEAIQLIHFTQNIINIIYQRSVVALGRLDQILWPYYKRDIEKNKITRDFALGLIEELNLKLTWNITLLPTDYTTISNALGLNTQTLTISGVDKGGKDTTNEISYLFLEAYKNIKALTTDLSIRVHKNTPDKFLKEALKVFQSTSGIAFYNDDIIIPAMKKAGYTREDAHDYAIIGCVEPTSQG
;
A
#
# COMPACT_ATOMS: atom_id res chain seq x y z
N MET A 1 -0.30 22.22 21.74
CA MET A 1 -0.21 20.79 22.05
C MET A 1 -1.54 20.16 21.72
N ILE A 2 -1.55 19.11 20.90
CA ILE A 2 -2.75 18.30 20.63
C ILE A 2 -2.69 17.13 21.64
N SER A 3 -3.72 16.98 22.49
CA SER A 3 -3.79 15.98 23.58
C SER A 3 -5.07 15.17 23.45
N ILE A 4 -5.00 13.83 23.47
CA ILE A 4 -6.16 12.93 23.36
C ILE A 4 -5.95 11.68 24.24
N THR A 5 -6.77 11.48 25.26
CA THR A 5 -6.65 10.45 26.31
C THR A 5 -6.56 8.97 25.84
N ASN A 6 -6.03 8.08 26.72
CA ASN A 6 -5.73 6.62 26.60
C ASN A 6 -6.85 5.62 26.15
N SER A 7 -7.83 6.05 25.35
CA SER A 7 -8.78 5.21 24.61
C SER A 7 -8.55 5.48 23.12
N PRO A 8 -8.93 4.60 22.15
CA PRO A 8 -8.93 5.03 20.76
C PRO A 8 -9.67 6.36 20.69
N SER A 9 -9.04 7.32 20.01
CA SER A 9 -9.62 8.66 19.96
C SER A 9 -11.04 8.55 19.41
N GLU A 10 -11.94 9.42 19.87
CA GLU A 10 -13.31 9.45 19.33
C GLU A 10 -13.29 9.56 17.79
N ARG A 11 -12.28 10.25 17.25
CA ARG A 11 -11.93 10.30 15.82
C ARG A 11 -11.66 8.92 15.23
N THR A 12 -10.75 8.13 15.80
CA THR A 12 -10.39 6.83 15.23
C THR A 12 -11.58 5.88 15.22
N LEU A 13 -12.46 5.95 16.23
CA LEU A 13 -13.69 5.16 16.27
C LEU A 13 -14.69 5.58 15.19
N LYS A 14 -14.86 6.89 14.93
CA LYS A 14 -15.69 7.39 13.82
C LYS A 14 -15.19 6.90 12.47
N LEU A 15 -13.88 7.00 12.23
CA LEU A 15 -13.25 6.49 10.99
C LEU A 15 -13.47 4.98 10.84
N LYS A 16 -13.30 4.20 11.91
CA LYS A 16 -13.59 2.76 11.88
C LYS A 16 -15.06 2.49 11.54
N GLN A 17 -15.99 3.26 12.08
CA GLN A 17 -17.41 3.07 11.83
C GLN A 17 -17.79 3.44 10.39
N ASP A 18 -17.19 4.49 9.83
CA ASP A 18 -17.31 4.84 8.41
C ASP A 18 -16.80 3.70 7.50
N LEU A 19 -15.61 3.15 7.78
CA LEU A 19 -15.07 2.00 7.07
C LEU A 19 -16.02 0.80 7.09
N LEU A 20 -16.51 0.41 8.27
CA LEU A 20 -17.34 -0.79 8.44
C LEU A 20 -18.76 -0.64 7.87
N SER A 21 -19.28 0.58 7.79
CA SER A 21 -20.59 0.87 7.22
C SER A 21 -20.57 1.11 5.71
N SER A 22 -19.38 1.24 5.13
CA SER A 22 -19.19 1.51 3.70
C SER A 22 -19.63 0.34 2.82
N LYS A 23 -20.26 0.68 1.69
CA LYS A 23 -20.58 -0.29 0.63
C LYS A 23 -19.31 -0.65 -0.13
N TYR A 24 -19.20 -1.89 -0.57
CA TYR A 24 -18.10 -2.32 -1.43
C TYR A 24 -18.41 -1.95 -2.87
N GLU A 25 -17.53 -1.17 -3.49
CA GLU A 25 -17.76 -0.63 -4.83
C GLU A 25 -16.64 -1.04 -5.79
N LEU A 26 -16.93 -0.98 -7.09
CA LEU A 26 -15.93 -1.09 -8.15
C LEU A 26 -15.68 0.28 -8.76
N CYS A 27 -14.40 0.64 -8.89
CA CYS A 27 -13.96 1.90 -9.44
C CYS A 27 -13.33 1.69 -10.83
N ILE A 28 -13.83 2.45 -11.80
CA ILE A 28 -13.38 2.38 -13.20
C ILE A 28 -12.26 3.38 -13.54
N GLU A 29 -12.03 4.40 -12.68
CA GLU A 29 -11.16 5.54 -13.01
C GLU A 29 -9.75 5.13 -13.44
N ARG A 30 -9.12 4.18 -12.74
CA ARG A 30 -7.80 3.67 -13.12
C ARG A 30 -7.81 3.15 -14.55
N MET A 31 -8.79 2.31 -14.92
CA MET A 31 -8.84 1.78 -16.29
C MET A 31 -9.23 2.81 -17.34
N ARG A 32 -10.04 3.82 -16.99
CA ARG A 32 -10.31 4.96 -17.87
C ARG A 32 -8.98 5.60 -18.31
N TYR A 33 -8.19 6.03 -17.33
CA TYR A 33 -6.92 6.74 -17.57
C TYR A 33 -5.85 5.85 -18.21
N PHE A 34 -5.76 4.58 -17.81
CA PHE A 34 -4.88 3.62 -18.49
C PHE A 34 -5.26 3.45 -19.96
N THR A 35 -6.55 3.30 -20.26
CA THR A 35 -7.03 3.14 -21.65
C THR A 35 -6.70 4.35 -22.51
N GLU A 36 -6.87 5.57 -21.98
CA GLU A 36 -6.53 6.81 -22.67
C GLU A 36 -5.04 6.86 -23.06
N ILE A 37 -4.14 6.54 -22.13
CA ILE A 37 -2.70 6.54 -22.39
C ILE A 37 -2.29 5.46 -23.38
N TYR A 38 -2.83 4.24 -23.25
CA TYR A 38 -2.50 3.16 -24.17
C TYR A 38 -3.03 3.40 -25.59
N LYS A 39 -4.15 4.13 -25.75
CA LYS A 39 -4.64 4.60 -27.05
C LYS A 39 -3.81 5.74 -27.62
N LYS A 40 -3.36 6.68 -26.78
CA LYS A 40 -2.60 7.86 -27.20
C LYS A 40 -1.15 7.55 -27.57
N PHE A 41 -0.54 6.57 -26.92
CA PHE A 41 0.87 6.21 -27.10
C PHE A 41 1.06 4.72 -27.42
N PRO A 42 0.49 4.20 -28.53
CA PRO A 42 0.51 2.76 -28.81
C PRO A 42 1.91 2.19 -29.03
N ASN A 43 2.85 3.02 -29.50
CA ASN A 43 4.21 2.62 -29.89
C ASN A 43 5.27 2.86 -28.80
N ASP A 44 4.90 3.46 -27.67
CA ASP A 44 5.83 3.66 -26.57
C ASP A 44 6.26 2.32 -25.96
N PRO A 45 7.49 2.21 -25.43
CA PRO A 45 7.90 1.04 -24.66
C PRO A 45 6.93 0.77 -23.51
N GLU A 46 6.63 -0.51 -23.22
CA GLU A 46 5.61 -0.90 -22.23
C GLU A 46 5.84 -0.26 -20.85
N ILE A 47 7.10 -0.23 -20.38
CA ILE A 47 7.46 0.41 -19.10
C ILE A 47 7.13 1.92 -19.09
N ILE A 48 7.28 2.61 -20.22
CA ILE A 48 6.97 4.03 -20.36
C ILE A 48 5.46 4.25 -20.45
N LYS A 49 4.74 3.41 -21.22
CA LYS A 49 3.27 3.46 -21.26
C LYS A 49 2.65 3.28 -19.87
N ARG A 50 3.14 2.29 -19.11
CA ARG A 50 2.69 2.05 -17.73
C ARG A 50 3.01 3.23 -16.82
N ALA A 51 4.22 3.77 -16.87
CA ALA A 51 4.58 4.95 -16.07
C ALA A 51 3.69 6.17 -16.40
N LYS A 52 3.44 6.42 -17.69
CA LYS A 52 2.51 7.48 -18.15
C LYS A 52 1.07 7.22 -17.71
N ALA A 53 0.61 5.97 -17.74
CA ALA A 53 -0.74 5.58 -17.32
C ALA A 53 -0.96 5.77 -15.82
N VAL A 54 0.04 5.41 -15.01
CA VAL A 54 0.06 5.71 -13.57
C VAL A 54 0.06 7.22 -13.34
N ALA A 55 0.92 7.96 -14.04
CA ALA A 55 0.97 9.41 -13.92
C ALA A 55 -0.38 10.07 -14.24
N HIS A 56 -0.97 9.70 -15.38
CA HIS A 56 -2.28 10.20 -15.80
C HIS A 56 -3.39 9.82 -14.81
N THR A 57 -3.31 8.64 -14.18
CA THR A 57 -4.25 8.27 -13.12
C THR A 57 -4.11 9.17 -11.90
N LEU A 58 -2.89 9.34 -11.37
CA LEU A 58 -2.65 10.19 -10.19
C LEU A 58 -2.96 11.67 -10.44
N GLU A 59 -2.79 12.15 -11.67
CA GLU A 59 -3.11 13.52 -12.07
C GLU A 59 -4.63 13.78 -12.13
N ASN A 60 -5.43 12.78 -12.46
CA ASN A 60 -6.85 12.99 -12.82
C ASN A 60 -7.86 12.28 -11.91
N MET A 61 -7.49 11.20 -11.23
CA MET A 61 -8.41 10.44 -10.39
C MET A 61 -9.06 11.31 -9.32
N THR A 62 -10.30 10.99 -8.96
CA THR A 62 -11.02 11.69 -7.90
C THR A 62 -10.25 11.54 -6.58
N ILE A 63 -10.01 12.67 -5.91
CA ILE A 63 -9.40 12.71 -4.57
C ILE A 63 -10.38 13.27 -3.55
N PHE A 64 -10.29 12.79 -2.33
CA PHE A 64 -11.08 13.29 -1.21
C PHE A 64 -10.33 13.14 0.12
N ILE A 65 -10.76 13.90 1.12
CA ILE A 65 -10.33 13.80 2.51
C ILE A 65 -11.60 13.54 3.31
N ARG A 66 -11.66 12.42 4.05
CA ARG A 66 -12.84 12.10 4.86
C ARG A 66 -12.91 13.01 6.08
N ASP A 67 -14.10 13.08 6.68
CA ASP A 67 -14.27 13.76 7.95
C ASP A 67 -13.35 13.13 9.01
N ASP A 68 -12.79 13.98 9.87
CA ASP A 68 -11.85 13.62 10.94
C ASP A 68 -10.51 12.98 10.52
N GLU A 69 -10.21 12.74 9.24
CA GLU A 69 -8.90 12.20 8.80
C GLU A 69 -7.73 13.15 9.12
N LEU A 70 -6.66 12.59 9.66
CA LEU A 70 -5.34 13.22 9.76
C LEU A 70 -4.40 12.73 8.64
N LEU A 71 -4.49 11.45 8.31
CA LEU A 71 -3.73 10.84 7.23
C LEU A 71 -4.57 10.86 5.95
N VAL A 72 -4.08 11.48 4.89
CA VAL A 72 -4.82 11.64 3.62
C VAL A 72 -4.28 10.76 2.51
N GLY A 73 -5.15 10.39 1.56
CA GLY A 73 -4.85 9.44 0.49
C GLY A 73 -6.01 8.47 0.28
N ASN A 74 -6.53 8.40 -0.95
CA ASN A 74 -7.53 7.43 -1.40
C ASN A 74 -7.06 6.70 -2.66
N GLU A 75 -7.35 5.39 -2.71
CA GLU A 75 -6.97 4.54 -3.86
C GLU A 75 -7.98 4.58 -5.01
N THR A 76 -9.23 4.94 -4.71
CA THR A 76 -10.35 4.94 -5.66
C THR A 76 -11.23 6.15 -5.42
N SER A 77 -12.11 6.49 -6.37
CA SER A 77 -13.16 7.50 -6.18
C SER A 77 -14.25 7.11 -5.16
N LYS A 78 -14.23 5.86 -4.69
CA LYS A 78 -15.25 5.29 -3.80
C LYS A 78 -14.74 5.27 -2.36
N ASN A 79 -15.67 5.32 -1.40
CA ASN A 79 -15.26 5.30 0.00
C ASN A 79 -14.55 4.00 0.37
N LEU A 80 -15.07 2.86 -0.10
CA LEU A 80 -14.46 1.54 0.02
C LEU A 80 -14.62 0.80 -1.31
N GLY A 81 -13.63 0.92 -2.18
CA GLY A 81 -13.70 0.40 -3.54
C GLY A 81 -12.48 -0.42 -3.96
N GLU A 82 -12.69 -1.33 -4.90
CA GLU A 82 -11.63 -1.99 -5.65
C GLU A 82 -11.53 -1.38 -7.05
N LYS A 83 -10.31 -1.22 -7.52
CA LYS A 83 -9.97 -0.77 -8.87
C LYS A 83 -10.13 -1.93 -9.84
N ILE A 84 -10.64 -1.66 -11.02
CA ILE A 84 -10.58 -2.64 -12.12
C ILE A 84 -9.17 -2.58 -12.74
N ASN A 85 -8.62 -3.72 -13.15
CA ASN A 85 -7.25 -3.82 -13.68
C ASN A 85 -7.20 -4.67 -14.96
N LEU A 86 -7.89 -4.24 -16.02
CA LEU A 86 -7.95 -4.94 -17.32
C LEU A 86 -6.58 -5.03 -18.02
N ASP A 87 -5.60 -4.19 -17.63
CA ASP A 87 -4.22 -4.27 -18.11
C ASP A 87 -3.42 -5.43 -17.50
N LEU A 88 -3.93 -6.02 -16.42
CA LEU A 88 -3.31 -7.10 -15.66
C LEU A 88 -4.10 -8.40 -15.79
N TYR A 89 -5.43 -8.34 -15.69
CA TYR A 89 -6.32 -9.50 -15.68
C TYR A 89 -7.50 -9.39 -16.65
N SER A 90 -7.87 -10.53 -17.22
CA SER A 90 -9.02 -10.70 -18.10
C SER A 90 -10.24 -11.07 -17.26
N TYR A 91 -11.32 -10.32 -17.42
CA TYR A 91 -12.56 -10.49 -16.67
C TYR A 91 -13.71 -10.99 -17.57
N ASP A 92 -13.41 -11.82 -18.58
CA ASP A 92 -14.46 -12.38 -19.47
C ASP A 92 -15.50 -13.16 -18.64
N GLY A 93 -16.74 -13.25 -19.07
CA GLY A 93 -17.84 -13.86 -18.29
C GLY A 93 -18.08 -13.29 -16.88
N THR A 94 -17.35 -12.25 -16.44
CA THR A 94 -17.51 -11.63 -15.12
C THR A 94 -17.83 -10.14 -15.21
N LEU A 95 -16.97 -9.35 -15.85
CA LEU A 95 -17.13 -7.90 -15.98
C LEU A 95 -17.31 -7.45 -17.45
N ASP A 96 -17.54 -8.40 -18.35
CA ASP A 96 -17.61 -8.20 -19.81
C ASP A 96 -19.03 -7.95 -20.33
N ASN A 97 -20.06 -8.11 -19.49
CA ASN A 97 -21.43 -7.80 -19.84
C ASN A 97 -22.23 -7.31 -18.62
N ARG A 98 -23.30 -6.54 -18.88
CA ARG A 98 -24.14 -5.95 -17.81
C ARG A 98 -24.72 -7.01 -16.88
N SER A 99 -25.17 -8.14 -17.42
CA SER A 99 -25.85 -9.17 -16.62
C SER A 99 -24.91 -9.80 -15.59
N THR A 100 -23.64 -10.02 -15.94
CA THR A 100 -22.64 -10.58 -15.02
C THR A 100 -22.19 -9.56 -14.01
N ILE A 101 -21.99 -8.29 -14.39
CA ILE A 101 -21.70 -7.20 -13.43
C ILE A 101 -22.82 -7.11 -12.38
N LYS A 102 -24.09 -7.13 -12.80
CA LYS A 102 -25.24 -7.12 -11.90
C LYS A 102 -25.38 -8.36 -11.01
N LYS A 103 -24.70 -9.46 -11.30
CA LYS A 103 -24.61 -10.60 -10.37
C LYS A 103 -23.70 -10.30 -9.18
N TYR A 104 -22.68 -9.46 -9.34
CA TYR A 104 -21.79 -9.06 -8.23
C TYR A 104 -22.53 -8.23 -7.17
N GLU A 105 -23.43 -7.35 -7.57
CA GLU A 105 -24.29 -6.57 -6.66
C GLU A 105 -25.20 -7.46 -5.80
N LYS A 106 -25.54 -8.65 -6.30
CA LYS A 106 -26.47 -9.59 -5.66
C LYS A 106 -25.76 -10.69 -4.88
N ARG A 107 -24.44 -10.65 -4.76
CA ARG A 107 -23.71 -11.67 -3.98
C ARG A 107 -24.13 -11.62 -2.52
N LYS A 108 -24.32 -12.80 -1.93
CA LYS A 108 -24.59 -12.94 -0.49
C LYS A 108 -23.39 -12.48 0.35
N LEU A 109 -22.18 -12.81 -0.11
CA LEU A 109 -20.92 -12.40 0.50
C LEU A 109 -20.23 -11.42 -0.44
N GLN A 110 -19.83 -10.26 0.10
CA GLN A 110 -19.10 -9.23 -0.63
C GLN A 110 -19.85 -8.75 -1.90
N PRO A 111 -21.03 -8.13 -1.75
CA PRO A 111 -21.72 -7.51 -2.87
C PRO A 111 -20.93 -6.30 -3.35
N PHE A 112 -20.56 -6.28 -4.63
CA PHE A 112 -19.86 -5.16 -5.24
C PHE A 112 -20.82 -4.32 -6.08
N PHE A 113 -20.87 -3.02 -5.81
CA PHE A 113 -21.74 -2.06 -6.48
C PHE A 113 -20.99 -1.23 -7.52
N MET A 114 -21.68 -0.87 -8.59
CA MET A 114 -21.17 0.03 -9.63
C MET A 114 -22.33 0.88 -10.18
N GLU A 115 -22.08 2.16 -10.45
CA GLU A 115 -23.10 3.03 -11.03
C GLU A 115 -23.36 2.69 -12.51
N GLU A 116 -24.59 2.88 -13.00
CA GLU A 116 -24.94 2.52 -14.40
C GLU A 116 -24.05 3.21 -15.45
N LYS A 117 -23.64 4.46 -15.22
CA LYS A 117 -22.72 5.17 -16.11
C LYS A 117 -21.33 4.52 -16.15
N GLU A 118 -20.85 4.02 -15.01
CA GLU A 118 -19.55 3.35 -14.89
C GLU A 118 -19.61 1.96 -15.55
N ILE A 119 -20.76 1.27 -15.46
CA ILE A 119 -21.00 0.02 -16.19
C ILE A 119 -20.92 0.26 -17.70
N ASN A 120 -21.59 1.29 -18.22
CA ASN A 120 -21.55 1.61 -19.65
C ASN A 120 -20.11 1.87 -20.11
N GLU A 121 -19.40 2.70 -19.37
CA GLU A 121 -18.01 3.03 -19.67
C GLU A 121 -17.10 1.79 -19.63
N LEU A 122 -17.27 0.92 -18.62
CA LEU A 122 -16.53 -0.33 -18.52
C LEU A 122 -16.76 -1.21 -19.76
N LEU A 123 -18.00 -1.35 -20.22
CA LEU A 123 -18.33 -2.14 -21.40
C LEU A 123 -17.77 -1.53 -22.69
N ASP A 124 -17.60 -0.21 -22.75
CA ASP A 124 -16.96 0.46 -23.89
C ASP A 124 -15.44 0.26 -23.93
N ILE A 125 -14.77 0.23 -22.77
CA ILE A 125 -13.31 0.01 -22.69
C ILE A 125 -12.92 -1.46 -22.74
N PHE A 126 -13.80 -2.37 -22.32
CA PHE A 126 -13.51 -3.80 -22.21
C PHE A 126 -12.96 -4.41 -23.52
N PRO A 127 -13.55 -4.16 -24.71
CA PRO A 127 -13.06 -4.72 -25.97
C PRO A 127 -11.64 -4.29 -26.32
N PHE A 128 -11.20 -3.11 -25.87
CA PHE A 128 -9.85 -2.63 -26.13
C PHE A 128 -8.79 -3.48 -25.42
N TRP A 129 -9.09 -4.01 -24.23
CA TRP A 129 -8.15 -4.77 -23.39
C TRP A 129 -8.17 -6.28 -23.61
N LYS A 130 -9.15 -6.79 -24.36
CA LYS A 130 -9.25 -8.22 -24.66
C LYS A 130 -7.98 -8.73 -25.34
N GLY A 131 -7.34 -9.75 -24.76
CA GLY A 131 -6.10 -10.34 -25.27
C GLY A 131 -4.84 -9.52 -24.98
N LYS A 132 -4.91 -8.47 -24.16
CA LYS A 132 -3.79 -7.58 -23.82
C LYS A 132 -3.41 -7.61 -22.33
N ALA A 133 -4.15 -8.36 -21.51
CA ALA A 133 -3.88 -8.42 -20.08
C ALA A 133 -2.55 -9.12 -19.83
N LEU A 134 -1.69 -8.51 -19.01
CA LEU A 134 -0.33 -9.01 -18.79
C LEU A 134 -0.31 -10.44 -18.23
N TYR A 135 -1.13 -10.72 -17.22
CA TYR A 135 -1.07 -11.99 -16.50
C TYR A 135 -1.93 -13.08 -17.16
N SER A 136 -3.20 -12.78 -17.37
CA SER A 136 -4.18 -13.74 -17.88
C SER A 136 -4.03 -14.05 -19.37
N ASP A 137 -3.47 -13.13 -20.16
CA ASP A 137 -3.28 -13.36 -21.60
C ASP A 137 -1.79 -13.60 -21.92
N ILE A 138 -0.92 -12.60 -21.70
CA ILE A 138 0.46 -12.64 -22.21
C ILE A 138 1.32 -13.68 -21.47
N ILE A 139 1.38 -13.63 -20.13
CA ILE A 139 2.20 -14.54 -19.34
C ILE A 139 1.63 -15.96 -19.37
N SER A 140 0.30 -16.11 -19.23
CA SER A 140 -0.34 -17.42 -19.29
C SER A 140 -0.12 -18.12 -20.63
N GLN A 141 -0.20 -17.38 -21.75
CA GLN A 141 0.11 -17.92 -23.08
C GLN A 141 1.58 -18.38 -23.17
N LYS A 142 2.53 -17.56 -22.69
CA LYS A 142 3.95 -17.92 -22.70
C LYS A 142 4.22 -19.21 -21.91
N ILE A 143 3.68 -19.32 -20.71
CA ILE A 143 3.84 -20.50 -19.84
C ILE A 143 3.22 -21.75 -20.50
N TYR A 144 2.08 -21.59 -21.19
CA TYR A 144 1.46 -22.66 -21.96
C TYR A 144 2.32 -23.10 -23.15
N ASP A 145 2.88 -22.16 -23.90
CA ASP A 145 3.76 -22.45 -25.04
C ASP A 145 5.04 -23.19 -24.59
N GLU A 146 5.54 -22.86 -23.39
CA GLU A 146 6.65 -23.56 -22.72
C GLU A 146 6.24 -24.92 -22.12
N LYS A 147 4.96 -25.34 -22.27
CA LYS A 147 4.39 -26.60 -21.78
C LYS A 147 4.48 -26.78 -20.26
N LEU A 148 4.55 -25.67 -19.52
CA LEU A 148 4.54 -25.68 -18.05
C LEU A 148 3.13 -25.83 -17.48
N ILE A 149 2.10 -25.54 -18.28
CA ILE A 149 0.69 -25.75 -17.94
C ILE A 149 -0.04 -26.51 -19.05
N LYS A 150 -1.12 -27.22 -18.69
CA LYS A 150 -1.85 -28.12 -19.60
C LYS A 150 -2.97 -27.45 -20.40
N GLY A 151 -3.30 -26.21 -20.09
CA GLY A 151 -4.38 -25.46 -20.74
C GLY A 151 -4.43 -24.02 -20.25
N LEU A 152 -5.15 -23.19 -21.01
CA LEU A 152 -5.43 -21.79 -20.69
C LEU A 152 -6.72 -21.63 -19.87
N ASP A 153 -7.37 -22.74 -19.51
CA ASP A 153 -8.60 -22.71 -18.74
C ASP A 153 -8.40 -21.96 -17.42
N ARG A 154 -9.42 -21.16 -17.09
CA ARG A 154 -9.46 -20.29 -15.92
C ARG A 154 -9.00 -21.04 -14.69
N ILE A 155 -7.89 -20.57 -14.16
CA ILE A 155 -7.17 -21.14 -13.02
C ILE A 155 -8.15 -21.39 -11.89
N GLY A 156 -8.52 -22.65 -11.69
CA GLY A 156 -9.18 -23.08 -10.47
C GLY A 156 -8.23 -22.88 -9.28
N PRO A 157 -8.73 -22.48 -8.10
CA PRO A 157 -7.96 -22.08 -6.91
C PRO A 157 -7.09 -23.19 -6.26
N ALA A 158 -6.82 -24.30 -6.94
CA ALA A 158 -6.12 -25.46 -6.38
C ALA A 158 -4.95 -26.01 -7.23
N ALA A 159 -4.46 -25.28 -8.24
CA ALA A 159 -3.40 -25.77 -9.13
C ALA A 159 -2.03 -25.07 -8.87
N PRO A 160 -0.89 -25.73 -9.18
CA PRO A 160 0.46 -25.13 -9.18
C PRO A 160 0.58 -23.78 -9.93
N ASN A 161 -0.39 -23.49 -10.80
CA ASN A 161 -0.53 -22.23 -11.54
C ASN A 161 -0.72 -21.01 -10.63
N ILE A 162 -1.24 -21.15 -9.41
CA ILE A 162 -1.46 -19.99 -8.50
C ILE A 162 -0.15 -19.41 -7.99
N ALA A 163 0.82 -20.26 -7.65
CA ALA A 163 2.12 -19.79 -7.18
C ALA A 163 2.87 -19.03 -8.29
N ILE A 164 2.73 -19.48 -9.55
CA ILE A 164 3.42 -18.92 -10.71
C ILE A 164 2.68 -17.69 -11.28
N VAL A 165 1.33 -17.67 -11.27
CA VAL A 165 0.52 -16.62 -11.93
C VAL A 165 -0.02 -15.59 -10.94
N ASN A 166 -0.26 -15.94 -9.68
CA ASN A 166 -0.70 -14.99 -8.65
C ASN A 166 0.43 -14.62 -7.67
N GLY A 167 1.22 -15.60 -7.21
CA GLY A 167 2.26 -15.38 -6.19
C GLY A 167 3.36 -14.36 -6.57
N THR A 168 3.78 -14.32 -7.84
CA THR A 168 4.83 -13.38 -8.29
C THR A 168 4.31 -11.99 -8.69
N ASN A 169 2.99 -11.84 -8.80
CA ASN A 169 2.35 -10.71 -9.49
C ASN A 169 1.56 -9.79 -8.55
N GLU A 170 1.42 -10.20 -7.29
CA GLU A 170 0.81 -9.43 -6.21
C GLU A 170 1.82 -8.50 -5.49
N GLY A 171 3.09 -8.48 -5.92
CA GLY A 171 4.17 -7.87 -5.16
C GLY A 171 4.99 -8.95 -4.47
N HIS A 172 4.95 -9.00 -3.15
CA HIS A 172 5.91 -9.67 -2.25
C HIS A 172 7.24 -8.91 -2.14
N ILE A 173 7.13 -7.64 -1.75
CA ILE A 173 8.28 -6.77 -1.53
C ILE A 173 8.17 -6.02 -0.20
N CYS A 174 9.31 -5.74 0.42
CA CYS A 174 9.41 -4.79 1.52
C CYS A 174 9.88 -3.46 0.93
N VAL A 175 9.09 -2.40 1.08
CA VAL A 175 9.41 -1.12 0.45
C VAL A 175 10.54 -0.42 1.21
N GLY A 176 11.46 0.21 0.48
CA GLY A 176 12.56 1.00 1.02
C GLY A 176 12.14 2.36 1.58
N TYR A 177 11.28 2.37 2.61
CA TYR A 177 10.75 3.60 3.23
C TYR A 177 11.82 4.48 3.86
N GLU A 178 12.93 3.92 4.35
CA GLU A 178 14.05 4.72 4.87
C GLU A 178 14.65 5.63 3.78
N LYS A 179 14.85 5.08 2.58
CA LYS A 179 15.34 5.83 1.43
C LYS A 179 14.35 6.93 1.04
N LEU A 180 13.05 6.61 1.01
CA LEU A 180 12.00 7.58 0.76
C LEU A 180 12.03 8.73 1.78
N LEU A 181 12.07 8.43 3.08
CA LEU A 181 12.07 9.45 4.13
C LEU A 181 13.34 10.32 4.11
N LYS A 182 14.48 9.75 3.70
CA LYS A 182 15.76 10.45 3.60
C LYS A 182 15.86 11.36 2.38
N LEU A 183 15.33 10.94 1.23
CA LEU A 183 15.49 11.63 -0.04
C LEU A 183 14.25 12.42 -0.49
N GLY A 184 13.07 12.00 -0.06
CA GLY A 184 11.80 12.45 -0.62
C GLY A 184 11.65 12.07 -2.09
N TYR A 185 10.51 12.43 -2.69
CA TYR A 185 10.28 12.16 -4.11
C TYR A 185 11.29 12.88 -5.00
N ALA A 186 11.59 14.15 -4.70
CA ALA A 186 12.54 14.96 -5.46
C ALA A 186 13.98 14.40 -5.39
N GLY A 187 14.41 13.86 -4.25
CA GLY A 187 15.73 13.25 -4.12
C GLY A 187 15.85 11.94 -4.91
N ILE A 188 14.78 11.14 -4.96
CA ILE A 188 14.76 9.91 -5.77
C ILE A 188 14.83 10.23 -7.27
N ILE A 189 14.14 11.28 -7.73
CA ILE A 189 14.25 11.79 -9.11
C ILE A 189 15.71 12.16 -9.43
N LYS A 190 16.37 12.95 -8.57
CA LYS A 190 17.77 13.34 -8.75
C LYS A 190 18.72 12.14 -8.80
N GLU A 191 18.46 11.10 -8.00
CA GLU A 191 19.26 9.89 -8.02
C GLU A 191 19.07 9.11 -9.33
N ALA A 192 17.82 9.02 -9.83
CA ALA A 192 17.52 8.41 -11.13
C ALA A 192 18.19 9.17 -12.28
N GLU A 193 18.17 10.51 -12.27
CA GLU A 193 18.89 11.35 -13.24
C GLU A 193 20.41 11.08 -13.19
N SER A 194 20.98 11.01 -11.99
CA SER A 194 22.41 10.72 -11.80
C SER A 194 22.80 9.37 -12.39
N TYR A 195 22.03 8.29 -12.13
CA TYR A 195 22.32 6.99 -12.73
C TYR A 195 22.07 6.96 -14.23
N GLN A 196 20.98 7.56 -14.71
CA GLN A 196 20.66 7.62 -16.14
C GLN A 196 21.78 8.30 -16.94
N SER A 197 22.39 9.37 -16.41
CA SER A 197 23.51 10.08 -17.05
C SER A 197 24.80 9.26 -17.18
N LYS A 198 24.95 8.19 -16.39
CA LYS A 198 26.15 7.32 -16.37
C LYS A 198 26.03 6.14 -17.32
N ILE A 199 24.87 5.92 -17.95
CA ILE A 199 24.66 4.80 -18.87
C ILE A 199 25.42 5.07 -20.17
N LYS A 200 26.31 4.17 -20.54
CA LYS A 200 27.08 4.27 -21.78
C LYS A 200 26.22 3.91 -22.98
N THR A 201 26.28 4.70 -24.04
CA THR A 201 25.48 4.49 -25.27
C THR A 201 25.80 3.20 -26.02
N ASN A 202 26.96 2.58 -25.75
CA ASN A 202 27.36 1.29 -26.29
C ASN A 202 26.99 0.09 -25.40
N ASP A 203 26.28 0.31 -24.28
CA ASP A 203 25.72 -0.77 -23.45
C ASP A 203 24.61 -1.48 -24.23
N ILE A 204 24.65 -2.81 -24.29
CA ILE A 204 23.63 -3.63 -24.95
C ILE A 204 22.24 -3.45 -24.30
N GLU A 205 22.21 -3.10 -23.02
CA GLU A 205 20.99 -2.81 -22.26
C GLU A 205 20.68 -1.31 -22.18
N TYR A 206 21.38 -0.46 -22.94
CA TYR A 206 21.24 1.00 -22.87
C TYR A 206 19.78 1.45 -22.86
N LYS A 207 18.98 1.00 -23.83
CA LYS A 207 17.57 1.38 -23.96
C LYS A 207 16.74 0.92 -22.76
N ALA A 208 16.96 -0.30 -22.25
CA ALA A 208 16.22 -0.84 -21.12
C ALA A 208 16.52 -0.05 -19.84
N LYS A 209 17.81 0.19 -19.54
CA LYS A 209 18.26 0.99 -18.39
C LYS A 209 17.78 2.43 -18.49
N PHE A 210 17.88 3.03 -19.67
CA PHE A 210 17.43 4.41 -19.88
C PHE A 210 15.93 4.54 -19.64
N ASN A 211 15.12 3.64 -20.21
CA ASN A 211 13.67 3.65 -20.05
C ASN A 211 13.24 3.34 -18.61
N PHE A 212 14.00 2.52 -17.87
CA PHE A 212 13.76 2.27 -16.45
C PHE A 212 13.87 3.57 -15.63
N TYR A 213 14.99 4.29 -15.73
CA TYR A 213 15.13 5.55 -15.00
C TYR A 213 14.15 6.63 -15.48
N GLU A 214 13.79 6.64 -16.76
CA GLU A 214 12.75 7.54 -17.28
C GLU A 214 11.40 7.24 -16.64
N ALA A 215 11.01 5.97 -16.56
CA ALA A 215 9.78 5.55 -15.89
C ALA A 215 9.78 5.93 -14.40
N VAL A 216 10.90 5.74 -13.70
CA VAL A 216 11.07 6.17 -12.30
C VAL A 216 10.81 7.68 -12.17
N LYS A 217 11.42 8.51 -13.01
CA LYS A 217 11.19 9.96 -12.99
C LYS A 217 9.73 10.32 -13.26
N ILE A 218 9.08 9.68 -14.23
CA ILE A 218 7.65 9.91 -14.52
C ILE A 218 6.79 9.59 -13.29
N CYS A 219 6.97 8.42 -12.67
CA CYS A 219 6.17 8.01 -11.52
C CYS A 219 6.38 8.92 -10.30
N TYR A 220 7.61 9.32 -9.99
CA TYR A 220 7.86 10.21 -8.84
C TYR A 220 7.45 11.66 -9.09
N ASN A 221 7.52 12.15 -10.34
CA ASN A 221 6.92 13.44 -10.68
C ASN A 221 5.39 13.39 -10.51
N ALA A 222 4.74 12.29 -10.89
CA ALA A 222 3.31 12.12 -10.65
C ALA A 222 2.97 12.03 -9.17
N ALA A 223 3.80 11.39 -8.33
CA ALA A 223 3.63 11.38 -6.88
C ALA A 223 3.69 12.80 -6.28
N ILE A 224 4.60 13.65 -6.79
CA ILE A 224 4.69 15.08 -6.44
C ILE A 224 3.39 15.81 -6.83
N GLN A 225 2.90 15.62 -8.06
CA GLN A 225 1.65 16.26 -8.50
C GLN A 225 0.45 15.77 -7.69
N PHE A 226 0.39 14.49 -7.37
CA PHE A 226 -0.65 13.94 -6.50
C PHE A 226 -0.63 14.61 -5.13
N SER A 227 0.57 14.78 -4.54
CA SER A 227 0.74 15.49 -3.27
C SER A 227 0.23 16.94 -3.34
N TYR A 228 0.55 17.66 -4.43
CA TYR A 228 0.02 19.01 -4.67
C TYR A 228 -1.51 19.05 -4.72
N ARG A 229 -2.16 18.06 -5.36
CA ARG A 229 -3.62 17.99 -5.45
C ARG A 229 -4.27 17.85 -4.06
N TYR A 230 -3.68 17.06 -3.17
CA TYR A 230 -4.16 16.97 -1.78
C TYR A 230 -3.88 18.22 -0.97
N SER A 231 -2.76 18.90 -1.22
CA SER A 231 -2.50 20.20 -0.58
C SER A 231 -3.59 21.21 -0.94
N ASP A 232 -3.88 21.37 -2.23
CA ASP A 232 -4.92 22.28 -2.72
C ASP A 232 -6.32 21.91 -2.18
N LEU A 233 -6.66 20.61 -2.18
CA LEU A 233 -7.91 20.13 -1.61
C LEU A 233 -8.02 20.47 -0.11
N ALA A 234 -6.98 20.18 0.68
CA ALA A 234 -7.00 20.43 2.12
C ALA A 234 -7.16 21.93 2.43
N TYR A 235 -6.45 22.80 1.71
CA TYR A 235 -6.62 24.25 1.85
C TYR A 235 -8.01 24.73 1.45
N LYS A 236 -8.58 24.21 0.34
CA LYS A 236 -9.96 24.53 -0.07
C LYS A 236 -11.00 24.10 0.97
N MET A 237 -10.81 22.93 1.59
CA MET A 237 -11.68 22.47 2.68
C MET A 237 -11.51 23.37 3.91
N ALA A 238 -10.28 23.73 4.29
CA ALA A 238 -10.01 24.60 5.42
C ALA A 238 -10.67 25.99 5.30
N LEU A 239 -10.74 26.56 4.09
CA LEU A 239 -11.39 27.86 3.85
C LEU A 239 -12.89 27.85 4.19
N ASN A 240 -13.55 26.70 4.03
CA ASN A 240 -14.99 26.55 4.26
C ASN A 240 -15.31 25.88 5.61
N GLU A 241 -14.29 25.47 6.36
CA GLU A 241 -14.44 24.80 7.64
C GLU A 241 -14.78 25.81 8.75
N LYS A 242 -15.82 25.50 9.52
CA LYS A 242 -16.31 26.33 10.63
C LYS A 242 -15.70 25.93 11.97
N ASN A 243 -15.31 24.67 12.11
CA ASN A 243 -14.65 24.17 13.30
C ASN A 243 -13.17 24.57 13.25
N GLU A 244 -12.76 25.50 14.12
CA GLU A 244 -11.38 26.02 14.18
C GLU A 244 -10.31 24.94 14.39
N GLN A 245 -10.63 23.86 15.11
CA GLN A 245 -9.71 22.75 15.29
C GLN A 245 -9.54 21.95 14.01
N ARG A 246 -10.65 21.60 13.34
CA ARG A 246 -10.61 20.89 12.05
C ARG A 246 -9.96 21.73 10.95
N LYS A 247 -10.21 23.04 10.94
CA LYS A 247 -9.58 23.98 10.03
C LYS A 247 -8.05 23.95 10.14
N LYS A 248 -7.52 24.04 11.37
CA LYS A 248 -6.07 23.93 11.62
C LYS A 248 -5.50 22.59 11.19
N GLU A 249 -6.24 21.50 11.38
CA GLU A 249 -5.82 20.18 10.90
C GLU A 249 -5.73 20.13 9.39
N LEU A 250 -6.72 20.66 8.68
CA LEU A 250 -6.72 20.75 7.21
C LEU A 250 -5.60 21.67 6.70
N GLU A 251 -5.34 22.80 7.35
CA GLU A 251 -4.20 23.68 7.04
C GLU A 251 -2.86 22.95 7.24
N ASN A 252 -2.73 22.18 8.32
CA ASN A 252 -1.54 21.36 8.57
C ASN A 252 -1.37 20.25 7.51
N ILE A 253 -2.44 19.56 7.13
CA ILE A 253 -2.44 18.59 6.03
C ILE A 253 -1.99 19.29 4.74
N GLY A 254 -2.58 20.44 4.42
CA GLY A 254 -2.24 21.25 3.25
C GLY A 254 -0.74 21.57 3.18
N ALA A 255 -0.17 22.02 4.30
CA ALA A 255 1.24 22.37 4.41
C ALA A 255 2.16 21.14 4.30
N MET A 256 1.81 20.01 4.91
CA MET A 256 2.60 18.78 4.81
C MET A 256 2.60 18.23 3.38
N MET A 257 1.44 18.21 2.73
CA MET A 257 1.30 17.71 1.36
C MET A 257 2.00 18.62 0.36
N GLU A 258 1.98 19.94 0.58
CA GLU A 258 2.80 20.87 -0.21
C GLU A 258 4.29 20.62 0.00
N LYS A 259 4.72 20.40 1.25
CA LYS A 259 6.12 20.16 1.58
C LYS A 259 6.70 18.95 0.85
N PHE A 260 6.00 17.82 0.75
CA PHE A 260 6.51 16.61 0.08
C PHE A 260 6.80 16.78 -1.40
N THR A 261 6.38 17.88 -1.99
CA THR A 261 6.65 18.21 -3.40
C THR A 261 8.09 18.65 -3.64
N LYS A 262 8.77 19.12 -2.59
CA LYS A 262 10.12 19.71 -2.67
C LYS A 262 11.06 19.20 -1.59
N GLU A 263 10.52 18.85 -0.43
CA GLU A 263 11.26 18.53 0.79
C GLU A 263 10.88 17.14 1.34
N THR A 264 11.64 16.68 2.32
CA THR A 264 11.43 15.40 2.98
C THR A 264 10.60 15.54 4.25
N ALA A 265 10.07 14.42 4.74
CA ALA A 265 9.47 14.38 6.07
C ALA A 265 10.52 14.72 7.14
N SER A 266 10.10 15.54 8.10
CA SER A 266 10.92 16.10 9.18
C SER A 266 10.23 16.08 10.53
N SER A 267 9.04 15.50 10.63
CA SER A 267 8.28 15.25 11.87
C SER A 267 7.75 13.82 11.87
N PHE A 268 7.32 13.31 13.03
CA PHE A 268 6.69 11.99 13.14
C PHE A 268 5.40 11.91 12.30
N TYR A 269 4.59 12.97 12.35
CA TYR A 269 3.36 13.06 11.57
C TYR A 269 3.65 13.09 10.06
N GLU A 270 4.62 13.90 9.63
CA GLU A 270 5.05 13.94 8.23
C GLU A 270 5.59 12.58 7.76
N ALA A 271 6.32 11.86 8.60
CA ALA A 271 6.89 10.56 8.24
C ALA A 271 5.80 9.51 8.03
N ILE A 272 4.82 9.41 8.93
CA ILE A 272 3.68 8.51 8.77
C ILE A 272 2.86 8.87 7.53
N GLN A 273 2.55 10.16 7.33
CA GLN A 273 1.81 10.60 6.16
C GLN A 273 2.55 10.26 4.85
N LEU A 274 3.85 10.49 4.76
CA LEU A 274 4.62 10.19 3.54
C LEU A 274 4.68 8.68 3.25
N ILE A 275 4.84 7.85 4.29
CA ILE A 275 4.77 6.39 4.18
C ILE A 275 3.38 5.96 3.70
N HIS A 276 2.31 6.40 4.36
CA HIS A 276 0.93 6.06 4.00
C HIS A 276 0.61 6.50 2.57
N PHE A 277 0.97 7.73 2.20
CA PHE A 277 0.68 8.28 0.89
C PHE A 277 1.41 7.51 -0.22
N THR A 278 2.66 7.13 0.02
CA THR A 278 3.42 6.30 -0.93
C THR A 278 2.85 4.88 -1.01
N GLN A 279 2.50 4.27 0.12
CA GLN A 279 1.83 2.97 0.15
C GLN A 279 0.52 3.01 -0.64
N ASN A 280 -0.26 4.08 -0.50
CA ASN A 280 -1.49 4.31 -1.24
C ASN A 280 -1.25 4.37 -2.76
N ILE A 281 -0.21 5.11 -3.21
CA ILE A 281 0.20 5.14 -4.62
C ILE A 281 0.58 3.74 -5.12
N ILE A 282 1.33 2.97 -4.32
CA ILE A 282 1.69 1.59 -4.68
C ILE A 282 0.42 0.74 -4.84
N ASN A 283 -0.54 0.87 -3.92
CA ASN A 283 -1.80 0.16 -4.00
C ASN A 283 -2.68 0.63 -5.17
N ILE A 284 -2.52 1.85 -5.70
CA ILE A 284 -3.18 2.27 -6.95
C ILE A 284 -2.58 1.54 -8.16
N ILE A 285 -1.28 1.25 -8.13
CA ILE A 285 -0.55 0.61 -9.22
C ILE A 285 -0.88 -0.90 -9.29
N TYR A 286 -0.87 -1.58 -8.15
CA TYR A 286 -1.16 -3.01 -8.01
C TYR A 286 -2.67 -3.26 -7.74
N GLN A 287 -3.22 -4.38 -8.22
CA GLN A 287 -4.60 -4.78 -7.89
C GLN A 287 -4.68 -5.33 -6.47
N ARG A 288 -4.04 -6.48 -6.24
CA ARG A 288 -3.79 -7.06 -4.93
C ARG A 288 -2.33 -6.84 -4.59
N SER A 289 -2.06 -6.10 -3.53
CA SER A 289 -0.70 -5.75 -3.11
C SER A 289 -0.30 -6.51 -1.84
N VAL A 290 0.75 -7.33 -1.96
CA VAL A 290 1.50 -7.94 -0.87
C VAL A 290 2.76 -7.08 -0.68
N VAL A 291 2.57 -5.92 -0.07
CA VAL A 291 3.61 -4.88 0.00
C VAL A 291 3.79 -4.50 1.46
N ALA A 292 4.89 -4.99 2.04
CA ALA A 292 5.17 -4.80 3.45
C ALA A 292 5.71 -3.39 3.74
N LEU A 293 5.27 -2.84 4.87
CA LEU A 293 5.79 -1.58 5.41
C LEU A 293 7.14 -1.75 6.11
N GLY A 294 7.53 -3.00 6.36
CA GLY A 294 8.80 -3.31 7.01
C GLY A 294 8.78 -3.02 8.51
N ARG A 295 9.95 -2.70 9.07
CA ARG A 295 10.14 -2.43 10.51
C ARG A 295 9.74 -0.99 10.88
N LEU A 296 8.45 -0.68 10.85
CA LEU A 296 7.99 0.71 11.05
C LEU A 296 8.34 1.25 12.43
N ASP A 297 8.42 0.42 13.46
CA ASP A 297 8.84 0.87 14.79
C ASP A 297 10.30 1.36 14.81
N GLN A 298 11.16 0.87 13.92
CA GLN A 298 12.53 1.35 13.74
C GLN A 298 12.59 2.54 12.80
N ILE A 299 11.90 2.48 11.64
CA ILE A 299 11.86 3.57 10.65
C ILE A 299 11.37 4.88 11.29
N LEU A 300 10.32 4.79 12.10
CA LEU A 300 9.69 5.97 12.71
C LEU A 300 10.37 6.43 14.00
N TRP A 301 11.23 5.61 14.62
CA TRP A 301 11.85 5.88 15.91
C TRP A 301 12.59 7.23 15.99
N PRO A 302 13.45 7.59 15.01
CA PRO A 302 14.17 8.87 15.05
C PRO A 302 13.24 10.08 15.04
N TYR A 303 12.09 9.98 14.36
CA TYR A 303 11.12 11.06 14.25
C TYR A 303 10.30 11.21 15.54
N TYR A 304 9.80 10.09 16.07
CA TYR A 304 9.04 10.05 17.31
C TYR A 304 9.86 10.60 18.48
N LYS A 305 11.05 10.02 18.70
CA LYS A 305 11.92 10.37 19.83
C LYS A 305 12.23 11.87 19.84
N ARG A 306 12.67 12.40 18.69
CA ARG A 306 12.99 13.82 18.54
C ARG A 306 11.78 14.72 18.82
N ASP A 307 10.59 14.34 18.33
CA ASP A 307 9.40 15.19 18.43
C ASP A 307 8.80 15.16 19.85
N ILE A 308 8.89 14.02 20.55
CA ILE A 308 8.57 13.91 21.98
C ILE A 308 9.53 14.75 22.83
N GLU A 309 10.85 14.61 22.63
CA GLU A 309 11.87 15.38 23.37
C GLU A 309 11.72 16.89 23.17
N LYS A 310 11.26 17.32 21.98
CA LYS A 310 10.98 18.73 21.65
C LYS A 310 9.57 19.18 22.02
N ASN A 311 8.76 18.35 22.66
CA ASN A 311 7.36 18.62 23.01
C ASN A 311 6.50 19.06 21.80
N LYS A 312 6.83 18.56 20.59
CA LYS A 312 6.07 18.84 19.37
C LYS A 312 4.81 18.00 19.27
N ILE A 313 4.87 16.76 19.74
CA ILE A 313 3.75 15.82 19.80
C ILE A 313 3.61 15.26 21.21
N THR A 314 2.43 14.73 21.50
CA THR A 314 2.18 13.90 22.69
C THR A 314 2.23 12.43 22.29
N ARG A 315 2.44 11.53 23.26
CA ARG A 315 2.32 10.08 23.05
C ARG A 315 0.95 9.71 22.49
N ASP A 316 -0.08 10.33 23.05
CA ASP A 316 -1.49 10.24 22.67
C ASP A 316 -1.75 10.61 21.21
N PHE A 317 -1.19 11.73 20.74
CA PHE A 317 -1.28 12.11 19.33
C PHE A 317 -0.56 11.10 18.43
N ALA A 318 0.61 10.59 18.85
CA ALA A 318 1.33 9.57 18.11
C ALA A 318 0.54 8.24 18.03
N LEU A 319 -0.11 7.83 19.12
CA LEU A 319 -1.01 6.67 19.16
C LEU A 319 -2.15 6.85 18.15
N GLY A 320 -2.83 8.00 18.17
CA GLY A 320 -3.93 8.29 17.24
C GLY A 320 -3.52 8.20 15.76
N LEU A 321 -2.33 8.67 15.41
CA LEU A 321 -1.79 8.53 14.05
C LEU A 321 -1.51 7.07 13.68
N ILE A 322 -0.98 6.27 14.61
CA ILE A 322 -0.74 4.84 14.37
C ILE A 322 -2.06 4.08 14.24
N GLU A 323 -3.05 4.40 15.06
CA GLU A 323 -4.39 3.82 14.96
C GLU A 323 -5.03 4.14 13.60
N GLU A 324 -4.96 5.40 13.16
CA GLU A 324 -5.48 5.81 11.85
C GLU A 324 -4.72 5.15 10.71
N LEU A 325 -3.39 5.04 10.79
CA LEU A 325 -2.59 4.31 9.79
C LEU A 325 -3.09 2.88 9.62
N ASN A 326 -3.36 2.17 10.71
CA ASN A 326 -3.86 0.79 10.64
C ASN A 326 -5.26 0.70 10.01
N LEU A 327 -6.15 1.67 10.27
CA LEU A 327 -7.43 1.75 9.56
C LEU A 327 -7.23 2.00 8.07
N LYS A 328 -6.33 2.90 7.70
CA LYS A 328 -5.99 3.20 6.30
C LYS A 328 -5.44 1.97 5.57
N LEU A 329 -4.60 1.18 6.23
CA LEU A 329 -4.09 -0.08 5.69
C LEU A 329 -5.18 -1.17 5.58
N THR A 330 -6.29 -1.03 6.30
CA THR A 330 -7.48 -1.89 6.16
C THR A 330 -8.47 -1.34 5.13
N TRP A 331 -8.33 -0.09 4.70
CA TRP A 331 -9.29 0.63 3.85
C TRP A 331 -9.17 0.26 2.35
N ASN A 332 -9.04 -1.03 2.09
CA ASN A 332 -8.97 -1.65 0.77
C ASN A 332 -9.81 -2.93 0.76
N ILE A 333 -10.32 -3.27 -0.41
CA ILE A 333 -11.05 -4.50 -0.67
C ILE A 333 -10.54 -5.11 -1.97
N THR A 334 -10.53 -6.44 -2.05
CA THR A 334 -10.16 -7.13 -3.29
C THR A 334 -11.34 -7.83 -3.93
N LEU A 335 -11.50 -7.64 -5.25
CA LEU A 335 -12.50 -8.34 -6.04
C LEU A 335 -12.12 -9.82 -6.20
N LEU A 336 -12.69 -10.68 -5.35
CA LEU A 336 -12.48 -12.12 -5.40
C LEU A 336 -13.48 -12.84 -6.34
N PRO A 337 -13.04 -13.94 -7.00
CA PRO A 337 -13.96 -14.88 -7.65
C PRO A 337 -14.99 -15.42 -6.66
N THR A 338 -16.22 -15.69 -7.14
CA THR A 338 -17.37 -16.03 -6.27
C THR A 338 -17.08 -17.25 -5.40
N ASP A 339 -16.41 -18.27 -5.94
CA ASP A 339 -16.14 -19.49 -5.18
C ASP A 339 -15.14 -19.24 -4.04
N TYR A 340 -14.25 -18.26 -4.21
CA TYR A 340 -13.21 -17.90 -3.23
C TYR A 340 -13.74 -17.04 -2.07
N THR A 341 -14.84 -16.30 -2.27
CA THR A 341 -15.43 -15.45 -1.21
C THR A 341 -16.01 -16.25 -0.05
N THR A 342 -16.19 -17.56 -0.20
CA THR A 342 -16.70 -18.46 0.85
C THR A 342 -15.63 -18.87 1.87
N ILE A 343 -14.34 -18.79 1.50
CA ILE A 343 -13.22 -19.26 2.32
C ILE A 343 -12.20 -18.15 2.65
N SER A 344 -12.38 -16.94 2.09
CA SER A 344 -11.47 -15.81 2.29
C SER A 344 -12.24 -14.52 2.61
N ASN A 345 -11.72 -13.72 3.55
CA ASN A 345 -12.21 -12.37 3.80
C ASN A 345 -11.91 -11.46 2.60
N ALA A 346 -12.71 -10.42 2.31
CA ALA A 346 -12.41 -9.43 1.25
C ALA A 346 -11.69 -8.20 1.77
N LEU A 347 -12.02 -7.81 3.00
CA LEU A 347 -11.58 -6.57 3.58
C LEU A 347 -10.17 -6.76 4.13
N GLY A 348 -9.26 -5.87 3.74
CA GLY A 348 -7.87 -5.97 4.17
C GLY A 348 -7.11 -7.12 3.52
N LEU A 349 -7.43 -7.48 2.28
CA LEU A 349 -6.73 -8.53 1.53
C LEU A 349 -5.42 -8.08 0.90
N ASN A 350 -5.21 -6.77 0.76
CA ASN A 350 -3.87 -6.25 0.51
C ASN A 350 -3.08 -6.42 1.81
N THR A 351 -2.30 -7.50 1.88
CA THR A 351 -1.46 -7.82 3.03
C THR A 351 -0.33 -6.80 3.08
N GLN A 352 -0.44 -5.89 4.03
CA GLN A 352 0.48 -4.76 4.19
C GLN A 352 1.23 -4.92 5.49
N THR A 353 1.98 -6.02 5.54
CA THR A 353 2.63 -6.51 6.75
C THR A 353 3.55 -5.47 7.36
N LEU A 354 3.37 -5.25 8.65
CA LEU A 354 4.15 -4.36 9.48
C LEU A 354 4.93 -5.23 10.46
N THR A 355 6.23 -5.01 10.54
CA THR A 355 7.10 -5.69 11.49
C THR A 355 7.48 -4.76 12.64
N ILE A 356 7.51 -5.29 13.87
CA ILE A 356 8.02 -4.57 15.05
C ILE A 356 8.97 -5.46 15.87
N SER A 357 9.74 -4.82 16.76
CA SER A 357 10.73 -5.44 17.65
C SER A 357 11.83 -6.17 16.85
N GLY A 358 12.53 -7.11 17.49
CA GLY A 358 13.69 -7.81 16.94
C GLY A 358 15.01 -7.22 17.42
N VAL A 359 16.04 -7.32 16.59
CA VAL A 359 17.41 -6.92 16.94
C VAL A 359 18.02 -5.91 15.97
N ASP A 360 19.07 -5.22 16.43
CA ASP A 360 19.94 -4.39 15.61
C ASP A 360 21.04 -5.23 14.91
N LYS A 361 21.89 -4.57 14.12
CA LYS A 361 23.03 -5.21 13.43
C LYS A 361 24.01 -5.90 14.40
N GLY A 362 24.06 -5.43 15.65
CA GLY A 362 24.86 -5.99 16.74
C GLY A 362 24.19 -7.17 17.46
N GLY A 363 22.91 -7.46 17.19
CA GLY A 363 22.13 -8.49 17.85
C GLY A 363 21.53 -8.04 19.20
N LYS A 364 21.48 -6.73 19.48
CA LYS A 364 20.81 -6.18 20.67
C LYS A 364 19.33 -5.94 20.38
N ASP A 365 18.48 -6.14 21.39
CA ASP A 365 17.05 -5.84 21.30
C ASP A 365 16.80 -4.40 20.84
N THR A 366 15.82 -4.22 19.96
CA THR A 366 15.41 -2.90 19.44
C THR A 366 13.98 -2.53 19.83
N THR A 367 13.41 -3.20 20.83
CA THR A 367 12.08 -2.86 21.33
C THR A 367 12.08 -1.43 21.85
N ASN A 368 11.15 -0.60 21.35
CA ASN A 368 11.06 0.81 21.69
C ASN A 368 9.59 1.23 21.94
N GLU A 369 9.35 2.51 22.26
CA GLU A 369 8.00 2.99 22.59
C GLU A 369 7.03 2.85 21.40
N ILE A 370 7.50 2.98 20.16
CA ILE A 370 6.65 2.76 18.98
C ILE A 370 6.23 1.30 18.88
N SER A 371 7.09 0.34 19.25
CA SER A 371 6.72 -1.08 19.34
C SER A 371 5.52 -1.27 20.28
N TYR A 372 5.48 -0.58 21.42
CA TYR A 372 4.34 -0.61 22.35
C TYR A 372 3.11 0.13 21.80
N LEU A 373 3.30 1.27 21.12
CA LEU A 373 2.19 2.01 20.51
C LEU A 373 1.48 1.19 19.42
N PHE A 374 2.20 0.40 18.63
CA PHE A 374 1.57 -0.53 17.69
C PHE A 374 0.74 -1.60 18.40
N LEU A 375 1.26 -2.21 19.48
CA LEU A 375 0.49 -3.16 20.28
C LEU A 375 -0.81 -2.54 20.83
N GLU A 376 -0.70 -1.32 21.36
CA GLU A 376 -1.84 -0.57 21.90
C GLU A 376 -2.86 -0.22 20.80
N ALA A 377 -2.40 0.27 19.66
CA ALA A 377 -3.27 0.58 18.52
C ALA A 377 -4.04 -0.66 18.03
N TYR A 378 -3.36 -1.80 17.85
CA TYR A 378 -4.02 -3.05 17.45
C TYR A 378 -5.08 -3.51 18.45
N LYS A 379 -4.78 -3.39 19.74
CA LYS A 379 -5.74 -3.70 20.81
C LYS A 379 -6.96 -2.76 20.77
N ASN A 380 -6.73 -1.47 20.58
CA ASN A 380 -7.75 -0.42 20.61
C ASN A 380 -8.69 -0.51 19.40
N ILE A 381 -8.12 -0.54 18.20
CA ILE A 381 -8.91 -0.48 16.98
C ILE A 381 -9.41 -1.86 16.57
N LYS A 382 -8.82 -2.96 17.05
CA LYS A 382 -9.11 -4.34 16.59
C LYS A 382 -9.22 -4.38 15.07
N ALA A 383 -8.17 -3.89 14.40
CA ALA A 383 -8.10 -3.81 12.94
C ALA A 383 -8.37 -5.18 12.34
N LEU A 384 -8.96 -5.19 11.15
CA LEU A 384 -9.41 -6.42 10.50
C LEU A 384 -8.31 -7.08 9.67
N THR A 385 -7.21 -6.37 9.39
CA THR A 385 -6.01 -6.92 8.74
C THR A 385 -5.14 -7.68 9.73
N THR A 386 -4.58 -8.81 9.28
CA THR A 386 -3.73 -9.71 10.10
C THR A 386 -2.24 -9.44 9.90
N ASP A 387 -1.86 -8.18 9.98
CA ASP A 387 -0.62 -7.71 9.38
C ASP A 387 0.46 -7.30 10.40
N LEU A 388 0.27 -7.56 11.71
CA LEU A 388 1.31 -7.28 12.71
C LEU A 388 2.22 -8.47 12.95
N SER A 389 3.46 -8.34 12.49
CA SER A 389 4.55 -9.28 12.71
C SER A 389 5.43 -8.81 13.87
N ILE A 390 5.54 -9.64 14.91
CA ILE A 390 6.35 -9.36 16.08
C ILE A 390 7.57 -10.27 16.06
N ARG A 391 8.74 -9.66 15.91
CA ARG A 391 10.00 -10.39 16.04
C ARG A 391 10.32 -10.64 17.51
N VAL A 392 10.71 -11.87 17.83
CA VAL A 392 11.08 -12.32 19.18
C VAL A 392 12.41 -13.05 19.13
N HIS A 393 13.20 -12.90 20.18
CA HIS A 393 14.49 -13.53 20.37
C HIS A 393 14.70 -13.84 21.86
N LYS A 394 15.72 -14.63 22.18
CA LYS A 394 16.07 -15.02 23.56
C LYS A 394 16.23 -13.88 24.59
N ASN A 395 16.47 -12.65 24.12
CA ASN A 395 16.66 -11.47 24.98
C ASN A 395 15.52 -10.45 24.83
N THR A 396 14.40 -10.82 24.19
CA THR A 396 13.23 -9.92 24.08
C THR A 396 12.75 -9.54 25.48
N PRO A 397 12.48 -8.25 25.77
CA PRO A 397 12.04 -7.83 27.08
C PRO A 397 10.76 -8.55 27.53
N ASP A 398 10.81 -9.15 28.72
CA ASP A 398 9.67 -9.85 29.35
C ASP A 398 8.38 -9.02 29.36
N LYS A 399 8.51 -7.72 29.62
CA LYS A 399 7.38 -6.78 29.62
C LYS A 399 6.74 -6.69 28.23
N PHE A 400 7.54 -6.53 27.18
CA PHE A 400 7.04 -6.42 25.81
C PHE A 400 6.37 -7.73 25.37
N LEU A 401 7.00 -8.87 25.62
CA LEU A 401 6.43 -10.18 25.28
C LEU A 401 5.08 -10.41 25.96
N LYS A 402 4.96 -10.07 27.26
CA LYS A 402 3.69 -10.15 27.99
C LYS A 402 2.61 -9.24 27.41
N GLU A 403 2.94 -8.02 27.03
CA GLU A 403 1.98 -7.12 26.37
C GLU A 403 1.56 -7.67 25.00
N ALA A 404 2.50 -8.14 24.18
CA ALA A 404 2.21 -8.75 22.89
C ALA A 404 1.26 -9.96 23.02
N LEU A 405 1.48 -10.82 24.01
CA LEU A 405 0.59 -11.96 24.31
C LEU A 405 -0.82 -11.54 24.73
N LYS A 406 -0.96 -10.43 25.48
CA LYS A 406 -2.29 -9.87 25.82
C LYS A 406 -3.02 -9.38 24.57
N VAL A 407 -2.30 -8.73 23.64
CA VAL A 407 -2.91 -8.30 22.38
C VAL A 407 -3.31 -9.51 21.53
N PHE A 408 -2.44 -10.52 21.42
CA PHE A 408 -2.73 -11.78 20.73
C PHE A 408 -3.99 -12.48 21.30
N GLN A 409 -4.19 -12.46 22.62
CA GLN A 409 -5.40 -13.02 23.24
C GLN A 409 -6.69 -12.28 22.84
N SER A 410 -6.60 -11.00 22.46
CA SER A 410 -7.76 -10.11 22.28
C SER A 410 -8.02 -9.69 20.84
N THR A 411 -7.18 -10.13 19.90
CA THR A 411 -7.22 -9.76 18.47
C THR A 411 -7.00 -10.99 17.59
N SER A 412 -7.47 -10.94 16.35
CA SER A 412 -7.10 -11.89 15.31
C SER A 412 -6.11 -11.19 14.39
N GLY A 413 -4.83 -11.61 14.36
CA GLY A 413 -3.91 -11.06 13.36
C GLY A 413 -2.50 -10.67 13.78
N ILE A 414 -2.04 -11.15 14.94
CA ILE A 414 -0.64 -10.99 15.35
C ILE A 414 0.09 -12.30 15.15
N ALA A 415 1.29 -12.24 14.56
CA ALA A 415 2.18 -13.39 14.40
C ALA A 415 3.54 -13.13 15.07
N PHE A 416 4.13 -14.19 15.64
CA PHE A 416 5.42 -14.15 16.30
C PHE A 416 6.48 -14.84 15.43
N TYR A 417 7.63 -14.18 15.28
CA TYR A 417 8.73 -14.63 14.41
C TYR A 417 10.01 -14.78 15.20
N ASN A 418 10.59 -15.97 15.19
CA ASN A 418 11.75 -16.31 16.00
C ASN A 418 13.07 -15.95 15.30
N ASP A 419 13.69 -14.86 15.72
CA ASP A 419 14.98 -14.36 15.23
C ASP A 419 16.10 -15.41 15.40
N ASP A 420 16.07 -16.22 16.46
CA ASP A 420 17.10 -17.24 16.74
C ASP A 420 17.10 -18.35 15.68
N ILE A 421 16.04 -18.46 14.87
CA ILE A 421 15.93 -19.41 13.74
C ILE A 421 15.99 -18.69 12.40
N ILE A 422 15.26 -17.58 12.25
CA ILE A 422 15.13 -16.87 10.97
C ILE A 422 16.46 -16.21 10.56
N ILE A 423 17.17 -15.55 11.48
CA ILE A 423 18.43 -14.86 11.15
C ILE A 423 19.49 -15.85 10.63
N PRO A 424 19.74 -17.00 11.29
CA PRO A 424 20.61 -18.03 10.72
C PRO A 424 20.15 -18.57 9.37
N ALA A 425 18.84 -18.76 9.17
CA ALA A 425 18.29 -19.24 7.91
C ALA A 425 18.51 -18.25 6.76
N MET A 426 18.28 -16.95 6.99
CA MET A 426 18.54 -15.91 6.00
C MET A 426 20.03 -15.81 5.63
N LYS A 427 20.93 -15.88 6.63
CA LYS A 427 22.38 -15.94 6.36
C LYS A 427 22.74 -17.15 5.49
N LYS A 428 22.15 -18.32 5.78
CA LYS A 428 22.34 -19.53 4.97
C LYS A 428 21.79 -19.36 3.55
N ALA A 429 20.75 -18.55 3.37
CA ALA A 429 20.19 -18.20 2.06
C ALA A 429 21.02 -17.14 1.30
N GLY A 430 22.11 -16.62 1.89
CA GLY A 430 23.04 -15.70 1.23
C GLY A 430 22.90 -14.23 1.61
N TYR A 431 22.00 -13.87 2.53
CA TYR A 431 21.88 -12.50 3.03
C TYR A 431 23.12 -12.10 3.83
N THR A 432 23.50 -10.82 3.74
CA THR A 432 24.55 -10.26 4.60
C THR A 432 24.14 -10.36 6.07
N ARG A 433 25.10 -10.21 6.98
CA ARG A 433 24.78 -10.20 8.41
C ARG A 433 23.79 -9.08 8.70
N GLU A 434 24.04 -7.90 8.18
CA GLU A 434 23.26 -6.70 8.40
C GLU A 434 21.83 -6.88 7.92
N ASP A 435 21.66 -7.33 6.67
CA ASP A 435 20.34 -7.54 6.07
C ASP A 435 19.54 -8.65 6.78
N ALA A 436 20.22 -9.72 7.22
CA ALA A 436 19.58 -10.78 7.98
C ALA A 436 19.15 -10.32 9.39
N HIS A 437 19.86 -9.39 10.03
CA HIS A 437 19.41 -8.84 11.33
C HIS A 437 18.29 -7.82 11.16
N ASP A 438 18.26 -7.13 10.02
CA ASP A 438 17.29 -6.08 9.73
C ASP A 438 16.07 -6.58 8.95
N TYR A 439 15.78 -7.88 9.05
CA TYR A 439 14.70 -8.47 8.29
C TYR A 439 13.31 -7.98 8.74
N ALA A 440 12.41 -7.95 7.78
CA ALA A 440 10.97 -7.77 7.96
C ALA A 440 10.22 -8.98 7.38
N ILE A 441 8.95 -9.09 7.72
CA ILE A 441 8.05 -10.08 7.14
C ILE A 441 7.26 -9.42 6.00
N ILE A 442 7.17 -10.14 4.88
CA ILE A 442 6.26 -9.88 3.77
C ILE A 442 5.08 -10.83 3.87
N GLY A 443 3.90 -10.34 3.48
CA GLY A 443 2.73 -11.19 3.26
C GLY A 443 2.36 -11.98 4.49
N CYS A 444 2.39 -13.31 4.35
CA CYS A 444 1.97 -14.21 5.41
C CYS A 444 3.08 -14.45 6.42
N VAL A 445 4.25 -14.93 5.97
CA VAL A 445 5.34 -15.42 6.83
C VAL A 445 6.73 -15.28 6.20
N GLU A 446 6.88 -14.57 5.08
CA GLU A 446 8.09 -14.56 4.26
C GLU A 446 9.12 -13.54 4.78
N PRO A 447 10.26 -13.97 5.36
CA PRO A 447 11.27 -13.02 5.81
C PRO A 447 12.11 -12.49 4.63
N THR A 448 12.34 -11.18 4.60
CA THR A 448 13.26 -10.51 3.67
C THR A 448 14.00 -9.38 4.37
N SER A 449 15.05 -8.85 3.74
CA SER A 449 15.67 -7.59 4.17
C SER A 449 14.72 -6.40 4.00
N GLN A 450 14.90 -5.40 4.84
CA GLN A 450 14.20 -4.13 4.71
C GLN A 450 14.74 -3.31 3.52
N GLY A 451 13.84 -2.87 2.64
CA GLY A 451 14.17 -2.13 1.41
C GLY A 451 14.78 -3.02 0.33
#